data_AF-A0A926MVX4-F1
#
_entry.id   AF-A0A926MVX4-F1
#
_cell.length_a   1.000
_cell.length_b   1.000
_cell.length_c   1.000
_cell.angle_alpha   90.00
_cell.angle_beta   90.00
_cell.angle_gamma   90.00
#
_symmetry.space_group_name_H-M   'P 1'
#
loop_
_entity.id
_entity.type
_entity.pdbx_description
1 polymer ?
#
loop_
_entity_poly.entity_id
_entity_poly.type
_entity_poly.pdbx_seq_one_letter_code
_entity_poly.pdbx_strand_id
1 'polypeptide(L)'
;MASLNKSTFLKVSASYLPLIILFISVFNEFDFNYLKIENFSFNFVYILVFYWTLRNPDSLGYFSIFLAGIVNDVVIGIPIGISSLCYLILCAVTAYIRNITLSPNFVKDWFSLLFTMVLINSIQVIILDLIFLVEISYMSYVVNSGFTFLFYPAFFLIFNLLNQIIYQKKND
;
A
#
# COMPACT_ATOMS: atom_id res chain seq x y z
N MET A 1 12.10 19.06 36.22
CA MET A 1 12.63 18.31 35.06
C MET A 1 11.66 17.18 34.80
N ALA A 2 10.79 17.33 33.80
CA ALA A 2 9.80 16.32 33.48
C ALA A 2 10.53 15.07 32.94
N SER A 3 10.56 14.01 33.72
CA SER A 3 10.94 12.69 33.23
C SER A 3 9.87 12.27 32.22
N LEU A 4 10.08 12.62 30.95
CA LEU A 4 9.31 12.08 29.84
C LEU A 4 9.34 10.57 29.99
N ASN A 5 8.19 10.00 30.35
CA ASN A 5 7.99 8.59 30.55
C ASN A 5 8.40 7.88 29.25
N LYS A 6 9.61 7.32 29.22
CA LYS A 6 10.29 6.83 28.01
C LYS A 6 9.46 5.74 27.31
N SER A 7 8.61 5.04 28.07
CA SER A 7 7.69 4.01 27.60
C SER A 7 6.51 4.55 26.78
N THR A 8 5.89 5.69 27.14
CA THR A 8 4.79 6.26 26.35
C THR A 8 5.27 6.89 25.05
N PHE A 9 6.43 7.55 25.04
CA PHE A 9 7.00 8.12 23.81
C PHE A 9 7.34 7.03 22.77
N LEU A 10 7.95 5.92 23.21
CA LEU A 10 8.28 4.77 22.35
C LEU A 10 7.06 3.98 21.85
N LYS A 11 5.91 4.10 22.53
CA LYS A 11 4.63 3.50 22.11
C LYS A 11 3.97 4.36 21.03
N VAL A 12 3.90 5.67 21.25
CA VAL A 12 3.35 6.64 20.28
C VAL A 12 4.17 6.65 18.98
N SER A 13 5.50 6.58 19.05
CA SER A 13 6.33 6.53 17.83
C SER A 13 6.10 5.26 17.00
N ALA A 14 5.81 4.13 17.66
CA ALA A 14 5.61 2.85 16.99
C ALA A 14 4.26 2.79 16.23
N SER A 15 3.21 3.45 16.72
CA SER A 15 1.92 3.49 16.02
C SER A 15 1.96 4.30 14.72
N TYR A 16 2.89 5.25 14.59
CA TYR A 16 3.06 6.03 13.36
C TYR A 16 3.99 5.37 12.33
N LEU A 17 4.61 4.23 12.65
CA LEU A 17 5.50 3.52 11.72
C LEU A 17 4.85 3.20 10.37
N PRO A 18 3.61 2.65 10.30
CA PRO A 18 2.97 2.35 9.02
C PRO A 18 2.83 3.58 8.13
N LEU A 19 2.48 4.72 8.72
CA LEU A 19 2.32 5.99 8.03
C LEU A 19 3.66 6.54 7.53
N ILE A 20 4.73 6.44 8.34
CA ILE A 20 6.08 6.83 7.94
C ILE A 20 6.56 5.97 6.76
N ILE A 21 6.37 4.64 6.83
CA ILE A 21 6.77 3.72 5.75
C ILE A 21 5.98 4.02 4.47
N LEU A 22 4.70 4.35 4.57
CA LEU A 22 3.86 4.73 3.44
C LEU A 22 4.41 5.97 2.71
N PHE A 23 4.74 7.04 3.42
CA PHE A 23 5.32 8.23 2.78
C PHE A 23 6.72 7.98 2.23
N ILE A 24 7.57 7.23 2.94
CA ILE A 24 8.89 6.84 2.43
C ILE A 24 8.74 6.05 1.12
N SER A 25 7.75 5.15 1.04
CA SER A 25 7.48 4.37 -0.15
C SER A 25 7.09 5.22 -1.34
N VAL A 26 6.25 6.23 -1.12
CA VAL A 26 5.78 7.11 -2.18
C VAL A 26 6.90 7.99 -2.72
N PHE A 27 7.86 8.38 -1.89
CA PHE A 27 9.03 9.16 -2.34
C PHE A 27 10.09 8.33 -3.07
N ASN A 28 10.18 7.02 -2.81
CA ASN A 28 11.34 6.22 -3.22
C ASN A 28 11.17 5.38 -4.48
N GLU A 29 10.07 5.49 -5.23
CA GLU A 29 9.78 4.67 -6.43
C GLU A 29 10.53 3.33 -6.46
N PHE A 30 9.90 2.24 -6.01
CA PHE A 30 10.49 0.89 -6.09
C PHE A 30 10.55 0.36 -7.54
N ASP A 31 10.95 1.20 -8.48
CA ASP A 31 11.28 0.87 -9.85
C ASP A 31 12.79 0.62 -9.91
N PHE A 32 13.19 -0.65 -9.88
CA PHE A 32 14.60 -1.03 -9.99
C PHE A 32 15.12 -0.95 -11.42
N ASN A 33 14.49 -0.15 -12.28
CA ASN A 33 14.90 0.04 -13.66
C ASN A 33 16.34 0.62 -13.74
N TYR A 34 16.79 1.32 -12.69
CA TYR A 34 18.17 1.77 -12.52
C TYR A 34 19.21 0.62 -12.45
N LEU A 35 18.79 -0.60 -12.07
CA LEU A 35 19.64 -1.79 -12.00
C LEU A 35 19.80 -2.52 -13.35
N LYS A 36 19.27 -1.96 -14.47
CA LYS A 36 19.27 -2.57 -15.82
C LYS A 36 18.56 -3.92 -15.92
N ILE A 37 17.70 -4.25 -14.96
CA ILE A 37 16.81 -5.41 -15.06
C ILE A 37 15.54 -4.90 -15.73
N GLU A 38 15.44 -5.14 -17.04
CA GLU A 38 14.28 -4.72 -17.82
C GLU A 38 12.99 -5.27 -17.19
N ASN A 39 12.04 -4.38 -16.94
CA ASN A 39 10.68 -4.64 -16.47
C ASN A 39 10.54 -5.15 -15.02
N PHE A 40 11.61 -5.19 -14.20
CA PHE A 40 11.44 -5.50 -12.78
C PHE A 40 10.89 -4.31 -12.00
N SER A 41 9.59 -4.35 -11.70
CA SER A 41 8.87 -3.35 -10.94
C SER A 41 7.84 -4.03 -10.04
N PHE A 42 7.59 -3.48 -8.85
CA PHE A 42 6.46 -3.87 -8.03
C PHE A 42 5.91 -2.68 -7.26
N ASN A 43 4.59 -2.66 -7.02
CA ASN A 43 3.94 -1.58 -6.30
C ASN A 43 3.91 -1.87 -4.79
N PHE A 44 4.94 -1.40 -4.09
CA PHE A 44 5.02 -1.58 -2.63
C PHE A 44 3.89 -0.85 -1.88
N VAL A 45 3.46 0.32 -2.36
CA VAL A 45 2.38 1.09 -1.71
C VAL A 45 1.08 0.29 -1.69
N TYR A 46 0.75 -0.39 -2.79
CA TYR A 46 -0.40 -1.27 -2.87
C TYR A 46 -0.35 -2.41 -1.85
N ILE A 47 0.81 -3.06 -1.67
CA ILE A 47 1.00 -4.13 -0.68
C ILE A 47 0.81 -3.59 0.74
N LEU A 48 1.42 -2.43 1.02
CA LEU A 48 1.39 -1.79 2.33
C LEU A 48 -0.03 -1.35 2.70
N VAL A 49 -0.69 -0.60 1.82
CA VAL A 49 -2.06 -0.13 2.04
C VAL A 49 -2.99 -1.32 2.21
N PHE A 50 -2.90 -2.33 1.33
CA PHE A 50 -3.76 -3.52 1.41
C PHE A 50 -3.63 -4.24 2.75
N TYR A 51 -2.42 -4.47 3.23
CA TYR A 51 -2.18 -5.17 4.49
C TYR A 51 -2.75 -4.39 5.68
N TRP A 52 -2.40 -3.11 5.80
CA TRP A 52 -2.74 -2.31 6.98
C TRP A 52 -4.23 -1.98 7.04
N THR A 53 -4.88 -1.69 5.91
CA THR A 53 -6.33 -1.47 5.91
C THR A 53 -7.10 -2.76 6.24
N LEU A 54 -6.60 -3.93 5.82
CA LEU A 54 -7.24 -5.21 6.11
C LEU A 54 -7.06 -5.63 7.58
N ARG A 55 -5.86 -5.47 8.15
CA ARG A 55 -5.51 -6.00 9.48
C ARG A 55 -5.64 -5.00 10.63
N ASN A 56 -5.38 -3.72 10.40
CA ASN A 56 -5.40 -2.69 11.43
C ASN A 56 -5.73 -1.31 10.83
N PRO A 57 -7.02 -1.05 10.50
CA PRO A 57 -7.42 0.18 9.79
C PRO A 57 -7.10 1.47 10.53
N ASP A 58 -7.00 1.43 11.87
CA ASP A 58 -6.69 2.61 12.67
C ASP A 58 -5.26 3.11 12.46
N SER A 59 -4.37 2.28 11.89
CA SER A 59 -2.97 2.61 11.66
C SER A 59 -2.72 3.54 10.46
N LEU A 60 -3.61 3.50 9.45
CA LEU A 60 -3.50 4.32 8.24
C LEU A 60 -4.83 5.05 8.01
N GLY A 61 -4.83 6.37 8.21
CA GLY A 61 -5.99 7.20 7.91
C GLY A 61 -6.25 7.30 6.40
N TYR A 62 -7.51 7.27 5.98
CA TYR A 62 -7.87 7.46 4.56
C TYR A 62 -7.36 8.80 4.01
N PHE A 63 -7.37 9.85 4.84
CA PHE A 63 -6.82 11.15 4.46
C PHE A 63 -5.30 11.09 4.21
N SER A 64 -4.53 10.37 5.03
CA SER A 64 -3.09 10.20 4.77
C SER A 64 -2.81 9.40 3.50
N ILE A 65 -3.63 8.38 3.22
CA ILE A 65 -3.51 7.58 2.00
C ILE A 65 -3.83 8.42 0.76
N PHE A 66 -4.87 9.26 0.83
CA PHE A 66 -5.20 10.22 -0.22
C PHE A 66 -4.05 11.20 -0.49
N LEU A 67 -3.50 11.80 0.57
CA LEU A 67 -2.38 12.75 0.45
C LEU A 67 -1.14 12.07 -0.15
N ALA A 68 -0.87 10.83 0.24
CA ALA A 68 0.22 10.04 -0.32
C ALA A 68 0.01 9.73 -1.80
N GLY A 69 -1.23 9.53 -2.26
CA GLY A 69 -1.53 9.45 -3.70
C GLY A 69 -1.15 10.72 -4.44
N ILE A 70 -1.52 11.90 -3.93
CA ILE A 70 -1.13 13.18 -4.55
C ILE A 70 0.40 13.29 -4.67
N VAL A 71 1.13 12.94 -3.61
CA VAL A 71 2.61 12.95 -3.63
C VAL A 71 3.14 11.94 -4.65
N ASN A 72 2.56 10.73 -4.72
CA ASN A 72 2.96 9.70 -5.67
C ASN A 72 2.77 10.15 -7.12
N ASP A 73 1.66 10.83 -7.43
CA ASP A 73 1.42 11.38 -8.77
C ASP A 73 2.48 12.43 -9.16
N VAL A 74 2.88 13.28 -8.20
CA VAL A 74 3.93 14.29 -8.42
C VAL A 74 5.31 13.64 -8.62
N VAL A 75 5.61 12.56 -7.91
CA VAL A 75 6.90 11.84 -8.03
C VAL A 75 7.00 11.10 -9.36
N ILE A 76 5.96 10.33 -9.74
CA ILE A 76 5.91 9.55 -10.97
C ILE A 76 5.71 10.43 -12.22
N GLY A 77 5.16 11.63 -12.04
CA GLY A 77 4.85 12.54 -13.14
C GLY A 77 3.57 12.18 -13.90
N ILE A 78 2.63 11.48 -13.25
CA ILE A 78 1.28 11.25 -13.80
C ILE A 78 0.32 12.38 -13.36
N PRO A 79 -0.82 12.56 -14.05
CA PRO A 79 -1.80 13.56 -13.66
C PRO A 79 -2.25 13.42 -12.20
N ILE A 80 -2.32 14.56 -11.51
CA ILE A 80 -2.62 14.62 -10.08
C ILE A 80 -4.01 14.04 -9.80
N GLY A 81 -4.09 13.17 -8.81
CA GLY A 81 -5.30 12.56 -8.29
C GLY A 81 -5.52 11.11 -8.73
N ILE A 82 -4.81 10.61 -9.73
CA ILE A 82 -5.04 9.25 -10.26
C ILE A 82 -4.64 8.19 -9.26
N SER A 83 -3.42 8.24 -8.70
CA SER A 83 -3.02 7.24 -7.70
C SER A 83 -3.79 7.42 -6.39
N SER A 84 -4.20 8.65 -6.04
CA SER A 84 -5.06 8.90 -4.88
C SER A 84 -6.41 8.19 -5.01
N LEU A 85 -7.02 8.21 -6.19
CA LEU A 85 -8.26 7.48 -6.49
C LEU A 85 -8.01 5.97 -6.37
N CYS A 86 -6.92 5.47 -6.97
CA CYS A 86 -6.56 4.05 -6.91
C CYS A 86 -6.36 3.55 -5.48
N TYR A 87 -5.64 4.30 -4.64
CA TYR A 87 -5.42 3.95 -3.23
C TYR A 87 -6.70 4.01 -2.40
N LEU A 88 -7.62 4.94 -2.69
CA LEU A 88 -8.91 4.98 -2.00
C LEU A 88 -9.84 3.83 -2.43
N ILE A 89 -9.82 3.44 -3.71
CA ILE A 89 -10.52 2.23 -4.17
C ILE A 89 -9.95 0.99 -3.49
N LEU A 90 -8.62 0.90 -3.37
CA LEU A 90 -7.96 -0.16 -2.61
C LEU A 90 -8.46 -0.22 -1.15
N CYS A 91 -8.59 0.94 -0.50
CA CYS A 91 -9.16 1.03 0.85
C CYS A 91 -10.62 0.57 0.91
N ALA A 92 -11.44 0.95 -0.08
CA ALA A 92 -12.85 0.56 -0.14
C ALA A 92 -13.01 -0.96 -0.33
N VAL A 93 -12.25 -1.55 -1.26
CA VAL A 93 -12.28 -3.00 -1.52
C VAL A 93 -11.78 -3.78 -0.30
N THR A 94 -10.70 -3.33 0.34
CA THR A 94 -10.18 -3.99 1.56
C THR A 94 -11.10 -3.86 2.76
N ALA A 95 -11.77 -2.72 2.95
CA ALA A 95 -12.80 -2.56 3.97
C ALA A 95 -13.99 -3.51 3.73
N TYR A 96 -14.38 -3.70 2.47
CA TYR A 96 -15.40 -4.68 2.10
C TYR A 96 -14.96 -6.12 2.38
N ILE A 97 -13.74 -6.51 1.98
CA ILE A 97 -13.17 -7.85 2.27
C ILE A 97 -13.11 -8.10 3.77
N ARG A 98 -12.69 -7.10 4.56
CA ARG A 98 -12.63 -7.18 6.03
C ARG A 98 -14.01 -7.45 6.64
N ASN A 99 -15.06 -6.83 6.11
CA ASN A 99 -16.42 -7.00 6.62
C ASN A 99 -17.00 -8.40 6.33
N ILE A 100 -16.59 -9.02 5.21
CA ILE A 100 -17.04 -10.37 4.84
C ILE A 100 -16.21 -11.46 5.55
N THR A 101 -14.92 -11.20 5.77
CA THR A 101 -13.98 -12.20 6.27
C THR A 101 -14.08 -12.30 7.80
N LEU A 102 -14.85 -13.27 8.29
CA LEU A 102 -15.04 -13.52 9.72
C LEU A 102 -13.77 -14.00 10.46
N SER A 103 -12.85 -14.67 9.75
CA SER A 103 -11.58 -15.12 10.32
C SER A 103 -10.40 -14.85 9.37
N PRO A 104 -9.30 -14.29 9.88
CA PRO A 104 -8.15 -13.95 9.05
C PRO A 104 -7.50 -15.21 8.47
N ASN A 105 -7.46 -15.32 7.14
CA ASN A 105 -6.77 -16.41 6.46
C ASN A 105 -5.86 -15.85 5.35
N PHE A 106 -4.56 -16.13 5.46
CA PHE A 106 -3.54 -15.67 4.52
C PHE A 106 -3.87 -16.02 3.06
N VAL A 107 -4.36 -17.23 2.77
CA VAL A 107 -4.63 -17.66 1.40
C VAL A 107 -5.77 -16.85 0.79
N LYS A 108 -6.83 -16.58 1.57
CA LYS A 108 -7.96 -15.75 1.12
C LYS A 108 -7.50 -14.32 0.85
N ASP A 109 -6.71 -13.77 1.75
CA ASP A 109 -6.15 -12.41 1.61
C ASP A 109 -5.28 -12.31 0.37
N TRP A 110 -4.39 -13.28 0.15
CA TRP A 110 -3.47 -13.30 -1.00
C TRP A 110 -4.23 -13.37 -2.33
N PHE A 111 -5.22 -14.25 -2.46
CA PHE A 111 -6.05 -14.31 -3.67
C PHE A 111 -6.92 -13.05 -3.84
N SER A 112 -7.44 -12.47 -2.75
CA SER A 112 -8.22 -11.23 -2.84
C SER A 112 -7.38 -10.03 -3.28
N LEU A 113 -6.09 -10.00 -2.97
CA LEU A 113 -5.17 -9.01 -3.49
C LEU A 113 -5.06 -9.10 -5.01
N LEU A 114 -4.96 -10.31 -5.58
CA LEU A 114 -4.91 -10.49 -7.04
C LEU A 114 -6.12 -9.82 -7.71
N PHE A 115 -7.32 -10.13 -7.23
CA PHE A 115 -8.56 -9.55 -7.77
C PHE A 115 -8.57 -8.02 -7.64
N THR A 116 -8.13 -7.52 -6.49
CA THR A 116 -8.09 -6.08 -6.21
C THR A 116 -7.09 -5.35 -7.13
N MET A 117 -5.92 -5.93 -7.38
CA MET A 117 -4.91 -5.35 -8.28
C MET A 117 -5.40 -5.28 -9.72
N VAL A 118 -6.03 -6.35 -10.22
CA VAL A 118 -6.60 -6.36 -11.57
C VAL A 118 -7.65 -5.27 -11.73
N LEU A 119 -8.54 -5.12 -10.75
CA LEU A 119 -9.58 -4.09 -10.77
C LEU A 119 -8.97 -2.68 -10.80
N ILE A 120 -8.05 -2.38 -9.89
CA ILE A 120 -7.46 -1.04 -9.76
C ILE A 120 -6.66 -0.68 -11.02
N ASN A 121 -5.82 -1.60 -11.50
CA ASN A 121 -5.01 -1.35 -12.69
C ASN A 121 -5.87 -1.17 -13.93
N SER A 122 -6.98 -1.89 -14.04
CA SER A 122 -7.94 -1.68 -15.14
C SER A 122 -8.51 -0.25 -15.10
N ILE A 123 -8.94 0.21 -13.92
CA ILE A 123 -9.47 1.58 -13.76
C ILE A 123 -8.39 2.63 -14.07
N GLN A 124 -7.18 2.44 -13.56
CA GLN A 124 -6.06 3.36 -13.79
C GLN A 124 -5.72 3.48 -15.27
N VAL A 125 -5.61 2.36 -15.99
CA VAL A 125 -5.32 2.34 -17.43
C VAL A 125 -6.43 3.02 -18.22
N ILE A 126 -7.70 2.74 -17.91
CA ILE A 126 -8.84 3.39 -18.58
C ILE A 126 -8.81 4.91 -18.41
N ILE A 127 -8.51 5.40 -17.20
CA ILE A 127 -8.43 6.84 -16.93
C ILE A 127 -7.26 7.47 -17.70
N LEU A 128 -6.07 6.86 -17.65
CA LEU A 128 -4.87 7.40 -18.29
C LEU A 128 -4.98 7.39 -19.82
N ASP A 129 -5.52 6.31 -20.41
CA ASP A 129 -5.64 6.14 -21.86
C ASP A 129 -6.76 7.02 -22.43
N LEU A 130 -7.97 6.95 -21.87
CA LEU A 130 -9.13 7.63 -22.47
C LEU A 130 -9.23 9.13 -22.13
N ILE A 131 -8.86 9.53 -20.90
CA ILE A 131 -9.05 10.92 -20.43
C ILE A 131 -7.80 11.74 -20.69
N PHE A 132 -6.63 11.19 -20.38
CA PHE A 132 -5.36 11.92 -20.46
C PHE A 132 -4.54 11.60 -21.70
N LEU A 133 -4.98 10.64 -22.54
CA LEU A 133 -4.31 10.26 -23.79
C LEU A 133 -2.82 9.95 -23.59
N VAL A 134 -2.48 9.33 -22.45
CA VAL A 134 -1.11 8.92 -22.13
C VAL A 134 -0.81 7.58 -22.80
N GLU A 135 0.33 7.48 -23.50
CA GLU A 135 0.79 6.21 -24.05
C GLU A 135 1.20 5.25 -22.93
N ILE A 136 0.43 4.17 -22.75
CA ILE A 136 0.64 3.19 -21.69
C ILE A 136 1.23 1.91 -22.26
N SER A 137 2.28 1.42 -21.63
CA SER A 137 2.81 0.07 -21.88
C SER A 137 2.03 -0.97 -21.07
N TYR A 138 1.07 -1.66 -21.68
CA TYR A 138 0.29 -2.70 -21.01
C TYR A 138 1.16 -3.80 -20.36
N MET A 139 2.28 -4.14 -20.99
CA MET A 139 3.22 -5.14 -20.46
C MET A 139 3.82 -4.71 -19.12
N SER A 140 4.11 -3.43 -18.90
CA SER A 140 4.68 -2.96 -17.63
C SER A 140 3.69 -3.13 -16.48
N TYR A 141 2.40 -2.80 -16.70
CA TYR A 141 1.34 -2.97 -15.71
C TYR A 141 1.12 -4.45 -15.35
N VAL A 142 1.14 -5.34 -16.34
CA VAL A 142 0.99 -6.79 -16.10
C VAL A 142 2.16 -7.33 -15.28
N VAL A 143 3.39 -6.98 -15.66
CA VAL A 143 4.60 -7.44 -14.96
C VAL A 143 4.65 -6.88 -13.54
N ASN A 144 4.37 -5.58 -13.37
CA ASN A 144 4.27 -4.93 -12.05
C ASN A 144 3.23 -5.63 -11.15
N SER A 145 2.04 -5.92 -11.70
CA SER A 145 0.99 -6.65 -10.98
C SER A 145 1.44 -8.05 -10.55
N GLY A 146 2.11 -8.76 -11.47
CA GLY A 146 2.61 -10.11 -11.23
C GLY A 146 3.64 -10.15 -10.09
N PHE A 147 4.62 -9.26 -10.11
CA PHE A 147 5.60 -9.16 -9.03
C PHE A 147 4.98 -8.69 -7.72
N THR A 148 4.07 -7.72 -7.75
CA THR A 148 3.34 -7.25 -6.57
C THR A 148 2.61 -8.41 -5.88
N PHE A 149 1.93 -9.26 -6.66
CA PHE A 149 1.27 -10.46 -6.16
C PHE A 149 2.27 -11.49 -5.60
N LEU A 150 3.41 -11.71 -6.27
CA LEU A 150 4.45 -12.65 -5.86
C LEU A 150 5.18 -12.21 -4.58
N PHE A 151 5.36 -10.90 -4.36
CA PHE A 151 6.05 -10.36 -3.19
C PHE A 151 5.15 -10.21 -1.96
N TYR A 152 3.83 -10.21 -2.14
CA TYR A 152 2.89 -10.08 -1.03
C TYR A 152 3.14 -11.08 0.13
N PRO A 153 3.40 -12.38 -0.08
CA PRO A 153 3.73 -13.32 1.00
C PRO A 153 4.94 -12.90 1.85
N ALA A 154 6.00 -12.39 1.23
CA ALA A 154 7.20 -11.95 1.93
C ALA A 154 6.91 -10.73 2.80
N PHE A 155 6.24 -9.72 2.24
CA PHE A 155 5.87 -8.52 2.99
C PHE A 155 4.81 -8.78 4.05
N PHE A 156 3.89 -9.73 3.82
CA PHE A 156 2.91 -10.14 4.82
C PHE A 156 3.59 -10.63 6.10
N LEU A 157 4.65 -11.43 6.00
CA LEU A 157 5.41 -11.89 7.17
C LEU A 157 6.05 -10.72 7.92
N ILE A 158 6.70 -9.80 7.20
CA ILE A 158 7.35 -8.62 7.78
C ILE A 158 6.32 -7.74 8.50
N PHE A 159 5.21 -7.43 7.84
CA PHE A 159 4.17 -6.58 8.40
C PHE A 159 3.44 -7.24 9.57
N ASN A 160 3.28 -8.57 9.55
CA ASN A 160 2.71 -9.28 10.68
C ASN A 160 3.59 -9.19 11.93
N LEU A 161 4.91 -9.30 11.77
CA LEU A 161 5.85 -9.05 12.87
C LEU A 161 5.76 -7.61 13.38
N LEU A 162 5.73 -6.63 12.47
CA LEU A 162 5.56 -5.22 12.85
C LEU A 162 4.25 -4.98 13.60
N ASN A 163 3.15 -5.55 13.11
CA ASN A 163 1.84 -5.40 13.72
C ASN A 163 1.80 -6.02 15.13
N GLN A 164 2.43 -7.19 15.33
CA GLN A 164 2.55 -7.80 16.66
C GLN A 164 3.32 -6.90 17.65
N ILE A 165 4.41 -6.29 17.21
CA ILE A 165 5.20 -5.35 18.04
C ILE A 165 4.35 -4.13 18.43
N ILE A 166 3.52 -3.62 17.51
CA ILE A 166 2.61 -2.49 17.77
C ILE A 166 1.50 -2.90 18.75
N TYR A 167 0.91 -4.09 18.60
CA TYR A 167 -0.15 -4.58 19.50
C TYR A 167 0.35 -4.88 20.91
N GLN A 168 1.51 -5.52 21.06
CA GLN A 168 2.11 -5.79 22.38
C GLN A 168 2.35 -4.47 23.14
N LYS A 169 2.86 -3.45 22.46
CA LYS A 169 3.07 -2.11 23.04
C LYS A 169 1.78 -1.38 23.43
N LYS A 170 0.62 -1.73 22.85
CA LYS A 170 -0.67 -1.11 23.18
C LYS A 170 -1.30 -1.71 24.45
N ASN A 171 -0.94 -2.96 24.80
CA ASN A 171 -1.52 -3.70 25.92
C ASN A 171 -0.67 -3.64 27.21
N ASP A 172 0.60 -3.24 27.13
CA ASP A 172 1.41 -2.80 28.29
C ASP A 172 1.13 -1.33 28.65
#